data_AF-A0A534SAU0-F1
#
_entry.id   AF-A0A534SAU0-F1
#
_cell.length_a   1.000
_cell.length_b   1.000
_cell.length_c   1.000
_cell.angle_alpha   90.00
_cell.angle_beta   90.00
_cell.angle_gamma   90.00
#
_symmetry.space_group_name_H-M   'P 1'
#
loop_
_entity.id
_entity.type
_entity.pdbx_description
1 polymer ?
#
loop_
_entity_poly.entity_id
_entity_poly.type
_entity_poly.pdbx_seq_one_letter_code
_entity_poly.pdbx_strand_id
1 'polypeptide(L)'
;MALEDSLALLDYPFERSHWRTIARAFDKPLLYVVTPQFEQQAINLKRNRPQTQIEVFKKAGHALFADEPQRFNALIEKFAARLP
;
A
#
# COMPACT_ATOMS: atom_id res chain seq x y z
N MET A 1 6.14 4.80 -28.42
CA MET A 1 4.83 5.03 -27.79
C MET A 1 4.14 6.10 -28.61
N ALA A 2 2.92 5.86 -29.09
CA ALA A 2 2.20 6.88 -29.85
C ALA A 2 1.70 7.98 -28.89
N LEU A 3 1.48 9.19 -29.40
CA LEU A 3 0.95 10.30 -28.60
C LEU A 3 -0.41 9.94 -27.98
N GLU A 4 -1.25 9.23 -28.73
CA GLU A 4 -2.57 8.79 -28.25
C GLU A 4 -2.46 7.84 -27.05
N ASP A 5 -1.50 6.92 -27.04
CA ASP A 5 -1.23 6.05 -25.89
C ASP A 5 -0.82 6.86 -24.65
N SER A 6 -0.04 7.93 -24.84
CA SER A 6 0.39 8.81 -23.75
C SER A 6 -0.75 9.66 -23.19
N LEU A 7 -1.69 10.07 -24.05
CA LEU A 7 -2.90 10.80 -23.65
C LEU A 7 -3.90 9.90 -22.93
N ALA A 8 -4.05 8.64 -23.37
CA ALA A 8 -4.90 7.66 -22.70
C ALA A 8 -4.44 7.37 -21.26
N LEU A 9 -3.14 7.47 -20.96
CA LEU A 9 -2.61 7.37 -19.59
C LEU A 9 -3.06 8.53 -18.68
N LEU A 10 -3.46 9.66 -19.26
CA LEU A 10 -3.96 10.82 -18.53
C LEU A 10 -5.48 10.78 -18.33
N ASP A 11 -6.20 9.92 -19.07
CA ASP A 11 -7.64 9.70 -18.93
C ASP A 11 -7.95 8.80 -17.73
N TYR A 12 -7.55 9.27 -16.54
CA TYR A 12 -7.80 8.58 -15.30
C TYR A 12 -9.20 8.98 -14.80
N PRO A 13 -10.20 8.08 -14.80
CA PRO A 13 -11.60 8.45 -14.63
C PRO A 13 -11.98 8.76 -13.17
N PHE A 14 -11.00 8.76 -12.26
CA PHE A 14 -11.23 8.92 -10.84
C PHE A 14 -10.53 10.14 -10.29
N GLU A 15 -11.27 10.89 -9.46
CA GLU A 15 -10.73 11.98 -8.67
C GLU A 15 -9.54 11.54 -7.82
N ARG A 16 -8.61 12.46 -7.54
CA ARG A 16 -7.41 12.18 -6.72
C ARG A 16 -7.74 11.58 -5.35
N SER A 17 -8.93 11.85 -4.81
CA SER A 17 -9.39 11.35 -3.52
C SER A 17 -10.02 9.95 -3.55
N HIS A 18 -10.24 9.37 -4.72
CA HIS A 18 -11.00 8.12 -4.89
C HIS A 18 -10.42 6.98 -4.03
N TRP A 19 -9.16 6.61 -4.24
CA TRP A 19 -8.52 5.53 -3.47
C TRP A 19 -8.36 5.84 -2.00
N ARG A 20 -8.13 7.11 -1.63
CA ARG A 20 -8.07 7.52 -0.23
C ARG A 20 -9.41 7.25 0.47
N THR A 21 -10.52 7.48 -0.24
CA THR A 21 -11.87 7.23 0.28
C THR A 21 -12.10 5.74 0.47
N ILE A 22 -11.77 4.93 -0.53
CA ILE A 22 -11.87 3.46 -0.46
C ILE A 22 -11.02 2.92 0.69
N ALA A 23 -9.74 3.28 0.76
CA ALA A 23 -8.83 2.77 1.79
C ALA A 23 -9.28 3.10 3.22
N ARG A 24 -9.96 4.23 3.42
CA ARG A 24 -10.51 4.63 4.73
C ARG A 24 -11.83 3.93 5.06
N ALA A 25 -12.69 3.76 4.06
CA ALA A 25 -14.02 3.14 4.21
C ALA A 25 -14.01 1.61 4.20
N PHE A 26 -12.92 0.98 3.76
CA PHE A 26 -12.76 -0.47 3.75
C PHE A 26 -13.05 -1.06 5.14
N ASP A 27 -13.69 -2.21 5.28
CA ASP A 27 -14.10 -2.75 6.59
C ASP A 27 -13.23 -3.92 7.06
N LYS A 28 -12.42 -4.49 6.15
CA LYS A 28 -11.54 -5.61 6.46
C LYS A 28 -10.22 -5.17 7.10
N PRO A 29 -9.56 -6.07 7.84
CA PRO A 29 -8.20 -5.87 8.32
C PRO A 29 -7.26 -5.47 7.18
N LEU A 30 -6.41 -4.45 7.42
CA LEU A 30 -5.52 -3.89 6.41
C LEU A 30 -4.08 -3.90 6.90
N LEU A 31 -3.22 -4.54 6.12
CA LEU A 31 -1.77 -4.45 6.24
C LEU A 31 -1.23 -3.61 5.08
N TYR A 32 -0.62 -2.48 5.39
CA TYR A 32 -0.04 -1.56 4.42
C TYR A 32 1.48 -1.53 4.53
N VAL A 33 2.15 -2.15 3.57
CA VAL A 33 3.62 -2.35 3.56
C VAL A 33 4.23 -1.50 2.47
N VAL A 34 5.23 -0.69 2.81
CA VAL A 34 5.81 0.31 1.90
C VAL A 34 7.32 0.46 2.04
N THR A 35 7.94 1.10 1.05
CA THR A 35 9.31 1.63 1.13
C THR A 35 9.36 3.01 1.81
N PRO A 36 10.55 3.51 2.21
CA PRO A 36 10.67 4.77 2.95
C PRO A 36 10.00 5.99 2.30
N GLN A 37 9.95 6.04 0.97
CA GLN A 37 9.33 7.16 0.23
C GLN A 37 7.84 7.35 0.58
N PHE A 38 7.15 6.31 1.06
CA PHE A 38 5.72 6.36 1.43
C PHE A 38 5.48 6.24 2.94
N GLU A 39 6.51 6.33 3.78
CA GLU A 39 6.37 6.19 5.24
C GLU A 39 5.35 7.20 5.82
N GLN A 40 5.42 8.46 5.41
CA GLN A 40 4.45 9.47 5.86
C GLN A 40 3.02 9.19 5.39
N GLN A 41 2.86 8.60 4.21
CA GLN A 41 1.56 8.15 3.71
C GLN A 41 1.00 7.01 4.59
N ALA A 42 1.84 6.05 4.98
CA ALA A 42 1.46 4.97 5.87
C ALA A 42 1.06 5.48 7.26
N ILE A 43 1.84 6.40 7.83
CA ILE A 43 1.52 7.06 9.11
C ILE A 43 0.18 7.80 9.02
N ASN A 44 -0.05 8.54 7.92
CA ASN A 44 -1.32 9.25 7.70
C ASN A 44 -2.50 8.26 7.61
N LEU A 45 -2.34 7.16 6.86
CA LEU A 45 -3.36 6.12 6.77
C LEU A 45 -3.69 5.55 8.15
N LYS A 46 -2.68 5.15 8.94
CA LYS A 46 -2.89 4.63 10.30
C LYS A 46 -3.57 5.64 11.23
N ARG A 47 -3.23 6.93 11.11
CA ARG A 47 -3.91 7.99 11.89
C ARG A 47 -5.40 8.08 11.58
N ASN A 48 -5.79 7.92 10.31
CA ASN A 48 -7.19 8.02 9.86
C ASN A 48 -7.93 6.68 9.91
N ARG A 49 -7.20 5.57 10.07
CA ARG A 49 -7.71 4.21 10.16
C ARG A 49 -6.88 3.44 11.22
N PRO A 50 -7.18 3.63 12.52
CA PRO A 50 -6.32 3.17 13.62
C PRO A 50 -6.03 1.67 13.65
N GLN A 51 -6.92 0.84 13.09
CA GLN A 51 -6.78 -0.61 13.02
C GLN A 51 -5.82 -1.08 11.91
N THR A 52 -5.34 -0.19 11.04
CA THR A 52 -4.37 -0.53 10.00
C THR A 52 -3.01 -0.89 10.62
N GLN A 53 -2.47 -2.06 10.27
CA GLN A 53 -1.07 -2.37 10.48
C GLN A 53 -0.24 -1.74 9.37
N ILE A 54 0.85 -1.06 9.73
CA ILE A 54 1.79 -0.46 8.77
C ILE A 54 3.18 -1.04 8.99
N GLU A 55 3.92 -1.24 7.91
CA GLU A 55 5.29 -1.72 7.94
C GLU A 55 6.14 -1.02 6.88
N VAL A 56 7.37 -0.65 7.25
CA VAL A 56 8.30 0.04 6.33
C VAL A 56 9.52 -0.84 6.08
N PHE A 57 9.72 -1.19 4.81
CA PHE A 57 10.87 -1.97 4.35
C PHE A 57 11.99 -1.02 3.94
N LYS A 58 12.87 -0.70 4.89
CA LYS A 58 13.90 0.33 4.71
C LYS A 58 14.99 -0.01 3.69
N LYS A 59 15.15 -1.29 3.34
CA LYS A 59 16.25 -1.77 2.48
C LYS A 59 15.76 -2.31 1.13
N ALA A 60 14.45 -2.50 0.96
CA ALA A 60 13.86 -2.95 -0.28
C ALA A 60 13.58 -1.81 -1.27
N GLY A 61 13.61 -2.13 -2.56
CA GLY A 61 13.03 -1.35 -3.64
C GLY A 61 11.53 -1.61 -3.78
N HIS A 62 10.99 -1.45 -4.98
CA HIS A 62 9.54 -1.62 -5.20
C HIS A 62 9.07 -3.07 -4.95
N ALA A 63 9.87 -4.06 -5.32
CA ALA A 63 9.53 -5.46 -5.23
C ALA A 63 9.88 -6.04 -3.84
N LEU A 64 9.16 -5.61 -2.80
CA LEU A 64 9.40 -5.99 -1.39
C LEU A 64 9.57 -7.50 -1.18
N PHE A 65 8.74 -8.29 -1.86
CA PHE A 65 8.74 -9.75 -1.79
C PHE A 65 9.94 -10.41 -2.48
N ALA A 66 10.62 -9.70 -3.39
CA ALA A 66 11.83 -10.17 -4.04
C ALA A 66 13.09 -9.65 -3.34
N ASP A 67 13.06 -8.42 -2.84
CA ASP A 67 14.20 -7.75 -2.22
C ASP A 67 14.43 -8.21 -0.76
N GLU A 68 13.37 -8.41 0.02
CA GLU A 68 13.43 -8.92 1.39
C GLU A 68 12.44 -10.11 1.59
N PRO A 69 12.58 -11.22 0.84
CA PRO A 69 11.56 -12.29 0.74
C PRO A 69 11.23 -12.93 2.09
N GLN A 70 12.25 -13.22 2.90
CA GLN A 70 12.04 -13.87 4.20
C GLN A 70 11.23 -12.99 5.15
N ARG A 71 11.54 -11.69 5.18
CA ARG A 71 10.84 -10.71 6.02
C ARG A 71 9.43 -10.48 5.52
N PHE A 72 9.24 -10.35 4.21
CA PHE A 72 7.93 -10.18 3.60
C PHE A 72 7.02 -11.37 3.92
N ASN A 73 7.47 -12.60 3.64
CA ASN A 73 6.68 -13.80 3.86
C ASN A 73 6.30 -13.97 5.35
N ALA A 74 7.28 -13.82 6.25
CA ALA A 74 7.02 -13.91 7.69
C ALA A 74 6.03 -12.84 8.20
N LEU A 75 6.05 -11.64 7.60
CA LEU A 75 5.09 -10.58 7.94
C LEU A 75 3.67 -10.96 7.52
N ILE A 76 3.51 -11.47 6.29
CA ILE A 76 2.20 -11.90 5.77
C ILE A 76 1.65 -13.04 6.61
N GLU A 77 2.46 -14.08 6.91
CA GLU A 77 2.06 -15.21 7.76
C GLU A 77 1.60 -14.73 9.14
N LYS A 78 2.39 -13.86 9.78
CA LYS A 78 2.04 -13.29 11.09
C LYS A 78 0.78 -12.45 11.06
N PHE A 79 0.50 -11.75 9.97
CA PHE A 79 -0.71 -10.96 9.82
C PHE A 79 -1.93 -11.88 9.62
N ALA A 80 -1.83 -12.84 8.69
CA ALA A 80 -2.88 -13.80 8.38
C ALA A 80 -3.28 -14.64 9.60
N ALA A 81 -2.32 -15.10 10.40
CA ALA A 81 -2.59 -15.88 11.61
C ALA A 81 -3.33 -15.12 12.72
N ARG A 82 -3.43 -13.79 12.63
CA ARG A 82 -4.13 -12.93 13.59
C ARG A 82 -5.51 -12.48 13.09
N LEU A 83 -5.89 -12.85 11.86
CA LEU A 83 -7.20 -12.53 11.32
C LEU A 83 -8.27 -13.46 11.93
N PRO A 84 -9.48 -12.93 12.20
CA PRO A 84 -10.59 -13.72 12.71
C PRO A 84 -11.11 -14.76 11.69
#